data_AF-A0A367QMK3-F1
#
_entry.id   AF-A0A367QMK3-F1
#
_cell.length_a   1.000
_cell.length_b   1.000
_cell.length_c   1.000
_cell.angle_alpha   90.00
_cell.angle_beta   90.00
_cell.angle_gamma   90.00
#
_symmetry.space_group_name_H-M   'P 1'
#
loop_
_entity.id
_entity.type
_entity.pdbx_description
1 polymer ?
#
loop_
_entity_poly.entity_id
_entity_poly.type
_entity_poly.pdbx_seq_one_letter_code
_entity_poly.pdbx_strand_id
1 'polypeptide(L)'
;MCTELRRLRINPQPCLGVVKKHWANVADAIARVKDAIAEGWCDNPTGLFINSCKSGAKGKNTVTTDVSEWFEWARKQRIVLAMSGSVVYTPDGEAVELREMMRRFPVEG
;
A
#
# COMPACT_ATOMS: atom_id res chain seq x y z
N MET A 1 2.83 -17.45 -10.60
CA MET A 1 3.22 -17.38 -9.17
C MET A 1 3.60 -15.93 -8.87
N CYS A 2 2.96 -15.27 -7.90
CA CYS A 2 3.13 -13.83 -7.67
C CYS A 2 4.59 -13.50 -7.30
N THR A 3 5.25 -12.63 -8.06
CA THR A 3 6.65 -12.22 -7.88
C THR A 3 6.90 -11.56 -6.52
N GLU A 4 5.87 -10.95 -5.96
CA GLU A 4 5.89 -10.25 -4.69
C GLU A 4 6.02 -11.18 -3.47
N LEU A 5 5.34 -12.34 -3.48
CA LEU A 5 5.47 -13.34 -2.41
C LEU A 5 6.91 -13.85 -2.30
N ARG A 6 7.58 -14.05 -3.44
CA ARG A 6 8.98 -14.48 -3.48
C ARG A 6 9.91 -13.41 -2.90
N ARG A 7 9.66 -12.12 -3.18
CA ARG A 7 10.43 -11.00 -2.61
C ARG A 7 10.30 -10.92 -1.09
N LEU A 8 9.12 -11.24 -0.56
CA LEU A 8 8.83 -11.26 0.88
C LEU A 8 9.24 -12.57 1.57
N ARG A 9 9.93 -13.48 0.87
CA ARG A 9 10.29 -14.82 1.37
C ARG A 9 9.08 -15.63 1.87
N ILE A 10 7.90 -15.38 1.30
CA ILE A 10 6.68 -16.14 1.58
C ILE A 10 6.72 -17.42 0.75
N ASN A 11 6.58 -18.57 1.41
CA ASN A 11 6.47 -19.86 0.72
C ASN A 11 5.09 -19.95 0.06
N PRO A 12 5.00 -20.04 -1.28
CA PRO A 12 3.73 -20.04 -2.00
C PRO A 12 2.92 -21.33 -1.79
N GLN A 13 3.58 -22.46 -1.53
CA GLN A 13 2.95 -23.79 -1.49
C GLN A 13 1.90 -23.94 -0.36
N PRO A 14 2.17 -23.56 0.90
CA PRO A 14 1.15 -23.57 1.95
C PRO A 14 0.09 -22.45 1.78
N CYS A 15 0.37 -21.44 0.96
CA CYS A 15 -0.51 -20.28 0.80
C CYS A 15 -1.64 -20.49 -0.22
N LEU A 16 -1.52 -21.45 -1.15
CA LEU A 16 -2.45 -21.59 -2.28
C LEU A 16 -3.92 -21.73 -1.86
N GLY A 17 -4.21 -22.56 -0.86
CA GLY A 17 -5.58 -22.75 -0.37
C GLY A 17 -6.15 -21.50 0.31
N VAL A 18 -5.31 -20.79 1.06
CA VAL A 18 -5.68 -19.56 1.77
C VAL A 18 -5.91 -18.40 0.79
N VAL A 19 -5.02 -18.23 -0.18
CA VAL A 19 -5.13 -17.20 -1.24
C VAL A 19 -6.42 -17.39 -2.04
N LYS A 20 -6.75 -18.64 -2.42
CA LYS A 20 -7.99 -18.93 -3.15
C LYS A 20 -9.24 -18.59 -2.33
N LYS A 21 -9.23 -18.91 -1.02
CA LYS A 21 -10.39 -18.71 -0.13
C LYS A 21 -10.57 -17.26 0.32
N HIS A 22 -9.48 -16.51 0.48
CA HIS A 22 -9.47 -15.17 1.07
C HIS A 22 -8.86 -14.13 0.11
N TRP A 23 -9.15 -14.25 -1.19
CA TRP A 23 -8.57 -13.41 -2.24
C TRP A 23 -8.66 -11.90 -1.94
N ALA A 24 -9.81 -11.44 -1.42
CA ALA A 24 -10.04 -10.04 -1.07
C ALA A 24 -9.06 -9.50 0.00
N ASN A 25 -8.51 -10.36 0.85
CA ASN A 25 -7.60 -9.98 1.94
C ASN A 25 -6.12 -10.08 1.54
N VAL A 26 -5.80 -10.59 0.36
CA VAL A 26 -4.41 -10.89 -0.05
C VAL A 26 -3.57 -9.61 -0.13
N ALA A 27 -4.11 -8.53 -0.71
CA ALA A 27 -3.39 -7.26 -0.84
C ALA A 27 -3.09 -6.66 0.54
N ASP A 28 -4.09 -6.63 1.42
CA ASP A 28 -3.97 -6.13 2.79
C ASP A 28 -2.98 -6.98 3.63
N ALA A 29 -2.99 -8.30 3.44
CA ALA A 29 -2.06 -9.21 4.09
C ALA A 29 -0.62 -9.01 3.60
N ILE A 30 -0.42 -8.75 2.30
CA ILE A 30 0.90 -8.41 1.74
C ILE A 30 1.41 -7.10 2.34
N ALA A 31 0.56 -6.07 2.43
CA ALA A 31 0.92 -4.79 3.05
C ALA A 31 1.39 -4.98 4.50
N ARG A 32 0.64 -5.76 5.29
CA ARG A 32 1.02 -6.05 6.68
C ARG A 32 2.36 -6.75 6.82
N VAL A 33 2.66 -7.71 5.94
CA VAL A 33 3.95 -8.41 5.95
C VAL A 33 5.08 -7.45 5.60
N LYS A 34 4.88 -6.51 4.67
CA LYS A 34 5.86 -5.48 4.36
C LYS A 34 6.15 -4.60 5.56
N ASP A 35 5.12 -4.12 6.25
CA ASP A 35 5.28 -3.29 7.46
C ASP A 35 6.02 -4.05 8.56
N ALA A 36 5.66 -5.31 8.78
CA ALA A 36 6.29 -6.16 9.79
C ALA A 36 7.79 -6.38 9.52
N ILE A 37 8.16 -6.56 8.25
CA ILE A 37 9.56 -6.68 7.83
C ILE A 37 10.29 -5.35 7.99
N ALA A 38 9.68 -4.24 7.58
CA ALA A 38 10.26 -2.91 7.70
C ALA A 38 10.49 -2.49 9.15
N GLU A 39 9.61 -2.89 10.06
CA GLU A 39 9.68 -2.61 11.50
C GLU A 39 10.50 -3.64 12.29
N GLY A 40 10.98 -4.70 11.63
CA GLY A 40 11.87 -5.68 12.24
C GLY A 40 11.22 -6.65 13.23
N TRP A 41 9.90 -6.82 13.22
CA TRP A 41 9.20 -7.79 14.08
C TRP A 41 8.70 -9.04 13.33
N CYS A 42 8.98 -9.15 12.02
CA CYS A 42 8.56 -10.29 11.21
C CYS A 42 9.54 -11.47 11.27
N ASP A 43 9.32 -12.41 12.19
CA ASP A 43 10.12 -13.63 12.28
C ASP A 43 9.68 -14.73 11.29
N ASN A 44 8.39 -14.74 10.92
CA ASN A 44 7.80 -15.73 10.01
C ASN A 44 6.84 -15.08 8.98
N PRO A 45 7.35 -14.61 7.83
CA PRO A 45 6.54 -13.96 6.80
C PRO A 45 5.39 -14.83 6.26
N THR A 46 5.62 -16.14 6.13
CA THR A 46 4.60 -17.08 5.61
C THR A 46 3.44 -17.24 6.59
N GLY A 47 3.75 -17.45 7.87
CA GLY A 47 2.75 -17.57 8.93
C GLY A 47 1.94 -16.28 9.09
N LEU A 48 2.63 -15.13 9.09
CA LEU A 48 1.98 -13.82 9.18
C LEU A 48 1.05 -13.56 8.00
N PHE A 49 1.49 -13.88 6.77
CA PHE A 49 0.66 -13.75 5.57
C PHE A 49 -0.62 -14.59 5.64
N ILE A 50 -0.49 -15.88 6.01
CA ILE A 50 -1.63 -16.80 6.13
C ILE A 50 -2.62 -16.31 7.20
N ASN A 51 -2.12 -15.92 8.36
CA ASN A 51 -2.97 -15.45 9.45
C ASN A 51 -3.69 -14.16 9.07
N SER A 52 -2.99 -13.22 8.41
CA SER A 52 -3.57 -11.95 7.97
C SER A 52 -4.64 -12.16 6.90
N CYS A 53 -4.41 -13.08 5.95
CA CYS A 53 -5.44 -13.47 4.98
C CYS A 53 -6.71 -14.01 5.66
N LYS A 54 -6.55 -14.86 6.68
CA LYS A 54 -7.68 -15.46 7.41
C LYS A 54 -8.42 -14.46 8.30
N SER A 55 -7.70 -13.56 8.98
CA SER A 55 -8.28 -12.62 9.94
C SER A 55 -8.73 -11.30 9.32
N GLY A 56 -8.34 -11.01 8.06
CA GLY A 56 -8.56 -9.71 7.44
C GLY A 56 -7.68 -8.59 8.03
N ALA A 57 -6.58 -8.95 8.71
CA ALA A 57 -5.67 -7.97 9.26
C ALA A 57 -4.90 -7.27 8.15
N LYS A 58 -4.84 -5.94 8.22
CA LYS A 58 -4.27 -5.09 7.18
C LYS A 58 -2.93 -4.51 7.61
N GLY A 59 -2.14 -4.06 6.64
CA GLY A 59 -1.00 -3.19 6.90
C GLY A 59 -1.46 -1.85 7.45
N LYS A 60 -0.50 -1.08 7.97
CA LYS A 60 -0.71 0.33 8.28
C LYS A 60 -1.12 1.04 7.00
N ASN A 61 -2.10 1.93 7.09
CA ASN A 61 -2.34 2.89 6.01
C ASN A 61 -1.10 3.79 5.93
N THR A 62 -0.26 3.58 4.93
CA THR A 62 0.99 4.33 4.72
C THR A 62 0.77 5.72 4.14
N VAL A 63 -0.47 6.22 4.12
CA VAL A 63 -0.70 7.65 3.85
C VAL A 63 -0.24 8.38 5.09
N THR A 64 0.97 8.92 5.01
CA THR A 64 1.57 9.71 6.07
C THR A 64 0.79 11.03 6.22
N THR A 65 0.92 11.66 7.39
CA THR A 65 0.22 12.92 7.68
C THR A 65 0.56 14.01 6.65
N ASP A 66 1.82 14.11 6.25
CA ASP A 66 2.30 15.04 5.21
C ASP A 66 1.64 14.78 3.84
N VAL A 67 1.48 13.52 3.45
CA VAL A 67 0.79 13.17 2.20
C VAL A 67 -0.71 13.51 2.29
N SER A 68 -1.32 13.27 3.44
CA SER A 68 -2.74 13.58 3.67
C SER A 68 -2.99 15.09 3.63
N GLU A 69 -2.18 15.87 4.34
CA GLU A 69 -2.24 17.33 4.38
C GLU A 69 -1.99 17.94 3.01
N TRP A 70 -0.96 17.48 2.30
CA TRP A 70 -0.68 17.91 0.93
C TRP A 70 -1.84 17.58 -0.01
N PHE A 71 -2.40 16.37 0.05
CA PHE A 71 -3.49 15.96 -0.84
C PHE A 71 -4.74 16.81 -0.61
N GLU A 72 -5.11 17.07 0.65
CA GLU A 72 -6.25 17.93 0.98
C GLU A 72 -6.07 19.36 0.49
N TRP A 73 -4.87 19.93 0.67
CA TRP A 73 -4.53 21.25 0.12
C TRP A 73 -4.58 21.26 -1.42
N ALA A 74 -3.91 20.30 -2.07
CA ALA A 74 -3.81 20.22 -3.52
C ALA A 74 -5.19 20.00 -4.17
N ARG A 75 -6.07 19.22 -3.52
CA ARG A 75 -7.46 19.02 -3.94
C ARG A 75 -8.27 20.31 -3.86
N LYS A 76 -8.12 21.11 -2.78
CA LYS A 76 -8.77 22.43 -2.64
C LYS A 76 -8.32 23.41 -3.71
N GLN A 77 -7.03 23.39 -4.07
CA GLN A 77 -6.47 24.20 -5.17
C GLN A 77 -6.81 23.65 -6.57
N ARG A 78 -7.55 22.53 -6.66
CA ARG A 78 -7.86 21.82 -7.91
C ARG A 78 -6.62 21.40 -8.70
N ILE A 79 -5.52 21.10 -8.01
CA ILE A 79 -4.29 20.57 -8.61
C ILE A 79 -4.43 19.06 -8.84
N VAL A 80 -5.15 18.35 -7.96
CA VAL A 80 -5.45 16.92 -8.05
C VAL A 80 -6.93 16.63 -7.78
N LEU A 81 -7.46 15.56 -8.38
CA LEU A 81 -8.83 15.07 -8.21
C LEU A 81 -8.91 13.86 -7.28
N ALA A 82 -7.97 12.93 -7.40
CA ALA A 82 -7.97 11.65 -6.70
C ALA A 82 -6.55 11.12 -6.52
N MET A 83 -6.38 10.15 -5.62
CA MET A 83 -5.13 9.45 -5.38
C MET A 83 -5.38 7.95 -5.26
N SER A 84 -4.45 7.15 -5.77
CA SER A 84 -4.42 5.70 -5.56
C SER A 84 -2.98 5.25 -5.34
N GLY A 85 -2.68 4.78 -4.13
CA GLY A 85 -1.30 4.47 -3.73
C GLY A 85 -0.40 5.70 -3.85
N SER A 86 0.65 5.60 -4.67
CA SER A 86 1.63 6.67 -4.93
C SER A 86 1.38 7.42 -6.25
N VAL A 87 0.15 7.40 -6.75
CA VAL A 87 -0.26 8.07 -8.00
C VAL A 87 -1.41 9.03 -7.71
N VAL A 88 -1.34 10.23 -8.27
CA VAL A 88 -2.41 11.23 -8.23
C VAL A 88 -2.96 11.48 -9.63
N TYR A 89 -4.23 11.82 -9.70
CA TYR A 89 -4.93 12.12 -10.94
C TYR A 89 -5.19 13.62 -11.05
N THR A 90 -4.75 14.26 -12.11
CA THR A 90 -4.97 15.70 -12.36
C THR A 90 -6.39 15.94 -12.91
N PRO A 91 -6.90 17.19 -12.87
CA PRO A 91 -8.16 17.55 -13.51
C PRO A 91 -8.21 17.24 -15.01
N ASP A 92 -7.06 17.28 -15.68
CA ASP A 92 -6.92 16.98 -17.11
C ASP A 92 -6.90 15.48 -17.41
N GLY A 93 -7.01 14.63 -16.37
CA GLY A 93 -7.03 13.18 -16.50
C GLY A 93 -5.66 12.53 -16.55
N GLU A 94 -4.58 13.25 -16.23
CA GLU A 94 -3.23 12.69 -16.20
C GLU A 94 -2.98 11.93 -14.89
N ALA A 95 -2.28 10.80 -14.97
CA ALA A 95 -1.80 10.05 -13.82
C ALA A 95 -0.32 10.39 -13.58
N VAL A 96 -0.02 11.02 -12.44
CA VAL A 96 1.33 11.50 -12.11
C VAL A 96 1.79 10.90 -10.79
N GLU A 97 3.09 10.65 -10.66
CA GLU A 97 3.67 10.12 -9.42
C GLU A 97 3.55 11.15 -8.28
N LEU A 98 3.16 10.69 -7.09
CA LEU A 98 2.87 11.54 -5.94
C LEU A 98 4.06 12.42 -5.55
N ARG A 99 5.27 11.87 -5.46
CA ARG A 99 6.47 12.64 -5.05
C ARG A 99 6.85 13.67 -6.10
N GLU A 100 6.63 13.37 -7.38
CA GLU A 100 6.78 14.35 -8.45
C GLU A 100 5.80 15.52 -8.27
N MET A 101 4.52 15.24 -8.01
CA MET A 101 3.52 16.30 -7.80
C MET A 101 3.76 17.11 -6.53
N MET A 102 4.17 16.47 -5.43
CA MET A 102 4.56 17.16 -4.20
C MET A 102 5.77 18.07 -4.40
N ARG A 103 6.69 17.74 -5.33
CA ARG A 103 7.84 18.59 -5.68
C ARG A 103 7.43 19.78 -6.55
N ARG A 104 6.49 19.57 -7.48
CA ARG A 104 5.95 20.64 -8.33
C ARG A 104 5.10 21.63 -7.54
N PHE A 105 4.37 21.14 -6.54
CA PHE A 105 3.45 21.89 -5.71
C PHE A 105 3.71 21.63 -4.22
N PRO A 106 4.80 22.17 -3.64
CA PRO A 106 5.04 22.06 -2.22
C PRO A 106 3.98 22.83 -1.42
N VAL A 107 3.60 22.32 -0.24
CA VAL A 107 2.80 23.12 0.71
C VAL A 107 3.73 24.19 1.27
N GLU A 108 3.51 25.45 0.93
CA GLU A 108 4.14 26.56 1.65
C GLU A 108 3.47 26.66 3.02
N GLY A 109 4.30 26.63 4.07
CA GLY A 109 3.86 26.69 5.48
C GLY A 109 3.36 28.06 5.91
#